data_AF-A0A3B1DAU3-F1
#
_entry.id   AF-A0A3B1DAU3-F1
#
_cell.length_a   1.000
_cell.length_b   1.000
_cell.length_c   1.000
_cell.angle_alpha   90.00
_cell.angle_beta   90.00
_cell.angle_gamma   90.00
#
_symmetry.space_group_name_H-M   'P 1'
#
loop_
_entity.id
_entity.type
_entity.pdbx_description
1 polymer ?
#
loop_
_entity_poly.entity_id
_entity_poly.type
_entity_poly.pdbx_seq_one_letter_code
_entity_poly.pdbx_strand_id
1 'polypeptide(L)'
;MKRKVLVIVFMLITGFFASEALAQKSAVRAKEEKIAAKCVSCHKKKSPGIVNDWKTSQHARGRVTCYDCHKAEKTDADVQEHEGALISVIVSPRDCSRCHPKEAREFQESHHSKASTFLSKATPEGRIMDNILGYKVEGKAAAVVGCEKCHGSKIEVTKGGALTPDSWPNQGIGRINPDGSAGSCTACHSRHKFSIGEARKPETCGTCHIGPDHPHIEIYMESKHGVIYSNEKESWNWDVAGSEWDTQYYRSPTCATCHMSGIGEVESTHNVDLRLSWYLAKPRSEPRDNWEENRETMQKVCLNCHSINWVKGFYKQGDDAIRLYNEKFYDPIKAEMDKLYEEGLLTKEKFDEELEFTFFEYWHHEGRRARAGFFMMGADYAQWHGFYELARNKLELERLIKELREEGRH
;
A
#
# COMPACT_ATOMS: atom_id res chain seq x y z
N MET A 1 3.97 -31.76 58.06
CA MET A 1 3.35 -32.61 57.02
C MET A 1 2.25 -31.92 56.22
N LYS A 2 1.23 -31.29 56.83
CA LYS A 2 0.07 -30.71 56.12
C LYS A 2 0.41 -29.70 55.00
N ARG A 3 1.41 -28.84 55.19
CA ARG A 3 1.84 -27.84 54.18
C ARG A 3 2.50 -28.46 52.93
N LYS A 4 3.25 -29.56 53.09
CA LYS A 4 3.88 -30.28 51.97
C LYS A 4 2.85 -31.08 51.16
N VAL A 5 1.85 -31.66 51.83
CA VAL A 5 0.72 -32.35 51.18
C VAL A 5 -0.14 -31.36 50.38
N LEU A 6 -0.40 -30.16 50.91
CA LEU A 6 -1.18 -29.14 50.20
C LEU A 6 -0.50 -28.65 48.91
N VAL A 7 0.83 -28.47 48.93
CA VAL A 7 1.62 -28.07 47.74
C VAL A 7 1.65 -29.18 46.69
N ILE A 8 1.79 -30.44 47.10
CA ILE A 8 1.75 -31.60 46.19
C ILE A 8 0.35 -31.74 45.57
N VAL A 9 -0.72 -31.60 46.36
CA VAL A 9 -2.10 -31.62 45.86
C VAL A 9 -2.35 -30.47 44.89
N PHE A 10 -1.88 -29.25 45.19
CA PHE A 10 -2.01 -28.11 44.28
C PHE A 10 -1.23 -28.32 42.98
N MET A 11 0.01 -28.83 43.01
CA MET A 11 0.79 -29.17 41.81
C MET A 11 0.17 -30.29 40.98
N LEU A 12 -0.44 -31.30 41.62
CA LEU A 12 -1.16 -32.37 40.92
C LEU A 12 -2.42 -31.84 40.25
N ILE A 13 -3.16 -30.96 40.92
CA ILE A 13 -4.36 -30.31 40.36
C ILE A 13 -3.98 -29.40 39.19
N THR A 14 -2.95 -28.56 39.31
CA THR A 14 -2.49 -27.71 38.19
C THR A 14 -1.92 -28.51 37.03
N GLY A 15 -1.20 -29.61 37.31
CA GLY A 15 -0.72 -30.55 36.30
C GLY A 15 -1.84 -31.27 35.55
N PHE A 16 -2.92 -31.62 36.25
CA PHE A 16 -4.12 -32.22 35.67
C PHE A 16 -4.89 -31.23 34.76
N PHE A 17 -5.11 -29.99 35.22
CA PHE A 17 -5.75 -28.97 34.37
C PHE A 17 -4.93 -28.60 33.14
N ALA A 18 -3.59 -28.58 33.26
CA ALA A 18 -2.71 -28.34 32.12
C ALA A 18 -2.76 -29.49 31.09
N SER A 19 -2.84 -30.74 31.54
CA SER A 19 -2.92 -31.90 30.64
C SER A 19 -4.27 -32.00 29.92
N GLU A 20 -5.39 -31.70 30.61
CA GLU A 20 -6.71 -31.61 29.99
C GLU A 20 -6.79 -30.51 28.93
N ALA A 21 -6.26 -29.31 29.23
CA ALA A 21 -6.23 -28.20 28.28
C ALA A 21 -5.40 -28.53 27.02
N LEU A 22 -4.28 -29.24 27.18
CA LEU A 22 -3.46 -29.71 26.06
C LEU A 22 -4.18 -30.79 25.23
N ALA A 23 -4.84 -31.75 25.88
CA ALA A 23 -5.61 -32.79 25.21
C ALA A 23 -6.79 -32.19 24.42
N GLN A 24 -7.48 -31.20 24.99
CA GLN A 24 -8.57 -30.50 24.31
C GLN A 24 -8.08 -29.72 23.09
N LYS A 25 -6.96 -28.97 23.21
CA LYS A 25 -6.34 -28.28 22.06
C LYS A 25 -5.96 -29.25 20.95
N SER A 26 -5.39 -30.40 21.31
CA SER A 26 -5.03 -31.46 20.36
C SER A 26 -6.26 -32.02 19.62
N ALA A 27 -7.36 -32.28 20.34
CA ALA A 27 -8.60 -32.78 19.75
C ALA A 27 -9.25 -31.76 18.81
N VAL A 28 -9.28 -30.47 19.18
CA VAL A 28 -9.77 -29.39 18.32
C VAL A 28 -8.95 -29.31 17.03
N ARG A 29 -7.62 -29.30 17.15
CA ARG A 29 -6.74 -29.26 15.98
C ARG A 29 -6.95 -30.45 15.04
N ALA A 30 -7.08 -31.66 15.58
CA ALA A 30 -7.34 -32.85 14.78
C ALA A 30 -8.68 -32.78 14.02
N LYS A 31 -9.70 -32.12 14.60
CA LYS A 31 -10.98 -31.88 13.92
C LYS A 31 -10.81 -30.86 12.78
N GLU A 32 -10.10 -29.76 13.02
CA GLU A 32 -9.84 -28.71 12.04
C GLU A 32 -9.02 -29.23 10.85
N GLU A 33 -8.02 -30.08 11.10
CA GLU A 33 -7.24 -30.75 10.05
C GLU A 33 -8.10 -31.67 9.17
N LYS A 34 -9.08 -32.38 9.75
CA LYS A 34 -10.04 -33.18 8.97
C LYS A 34 -10.92 -32.31 8.08
N ILE A 35 -11.34 -31.14 8.55
CA ILE A 35 -12.09 -30.17 7.73
C ILE A 35 -11.20 -29.69 6.59
N ALA A 36 -9.98 -29.22 6.89
CA ALA A 36 -9.04 -28.77 5.88
C ALA A 36 -8.70 -29.84 4.83
N ALA A 37 -8.58 -31.11 5.23
CA ALA A 37 -8.34 -32.22 4.30
C ALA A 37 -9.50 -32.39 3.29
N LYS A 38 -10.75 -32.17 3.72
CA LYS A 38 -11.92 -32.13 2.83
C LYS A 38 -11.86 -30.92 1.89
N CYS A 39 -11.49 -29.74 2.39
CA CYS A 39 -11.31 -28.55 1.55
C CYS A 39 -10.30 -28.85 0.43
N VAL A 40 -9.12 -29.37 0.78
CA VAL A 40 -8.06 -29.71 -0.19
C VAL A 40 -8.52 -30.79 -1.17
N SER A 41 -9.19 -31.85 -0.72
CA SER A 41 -9.60 -32.95 -1.61
C SER A 41 -10.65 -32.50 -2.65
N CYS A 42 -11.59 -31.63 -2.25
CA CYS A 42 -12.58 -31.06 -3.16
C CYS A 42 -11.97 -29.97 -4.07
N HIS A 43 -11.24 -29.00 -3.50
CA HIS A 43 -10.67 -27.87 -4.24
C HIS A 43 -9.53 -28.26 -5.17
N LYS A 44 -8.87 -29.42 -4.97
CA LYS A 44 -7.98 -30.00 -5.99
C LYS A 44 -8.68 -30.20 -7.34
N LYS A 45 -9.99 -30.46 -7.34
CA LYS A 45 -10.80 -30.65 -8.54
C LYS A 45 -11.49 -29.35 -8.99
N LYS A 46 -11.97 -28.54 -8.05
CA LYS A 46 -12.77 -27.33 -8.35
C LYS A 46 -11.94 -26.08 -8.61
N SER A 47 -10.81 -25.92 -7.92
CA SER A 47 -9.92 -24.76 -8.03
C SER A 47 -8.45 -25.19 -7.89
N PRO A 48 -7.93 -25.98 -8.84
CA PRO A 48 -6.60 -26.59 -8.72
C PRO A 48 -5.48 -25.56 -8.57
N GLY A 49 -5.60 -24.37 -9.17
CA GLY A 49 -4.64 -23.27 -9.03
C GLY A 49 -4.43 -22.85 -7.58
N ILE A 50 -5.52 -22.57 -6.86
CA ILE A 50 -5.48 -22.17 -5.44
C ILE A 50 -4.74 -23.22 -4.59
N VAL A 51 -5.06 -24.50 -4.81
CA VAL A 51 -4.43 -25.58 -4.05
C VAL A 51 -2.95 -25.73 -4.41
N ASN A 52 -2.58 -25.55 -5.67
CA ASN A 52 -1.19 -25.65 -6.11
C ASN A 52 -0.34 -24.49 -5.55
N ASP A 53 -0.88 -23.26 -5.54
CA ASP A 53 -0.23 -22.11 -4.90
C ASP A 53 -0.02 -22.38 -3.41
N TRP A 54 -1.08 -22.73 -2.68
CA TRP A 54 -0.99 -23.02 -1.25
C TRP A 54 0.03 -24.12 -0.96
N LYS A 55 0.00 -25.26 -1.67
CA LYS A 55 0.93 -26.38 -1.46
C LYS A 55 2.42 -25.97 -1.55
N THR A 56 2.73 -24.96 -2.36
CA THR A 56 4.11 -24.49 -2.57
C THR A 56 4.50 -23.31 -1.67
N SER A 57 3.54 -22.79 -0.88
CA SER A 57 3.73 -21.67 0.04
C SER A 57 4.49 -22.07 1.32
N GLN A 58 5.06 -21.06 2.00
CA GLN A 58 5.59 -21.25 3.35
C GLN A 58 4.51 -21.60 4.37
N HIS A 59 3.27 -21.14 4.17
CA HIS A 59 2.14 -21.48 5.03
C HIS A 59 1.85 -22.99 5.02
N ALA A 60 1.85 -23.65 3.86
CA ALA A 60 1.68 -25.11 3.82
C ALA A 60 2.84 -25.85 4.50
N ARG A 61 4.10 -25.39 4.32
CA ARG A 61 5.26 -25.96 5.04
C ARG A 61 5.12 -25.77 6.55
N GLY A 62 4.61 -24.63 6.98
CA GLY A 62 4.27 -24.30 8.37
C GLY A 62 2.97 -24.95 8.89
N ARG A 63 2.33 -25.83 8.11
CA ARG A 63 1.06 -26.52 8.45
C ARG A 63 -0.14 -25.60 8.68
N VAL A 64 -0.10 -24.38 8.17
CA VAL A 64 -1.27 -23.48 8.08
C VAL A 64 -2.14 -23.98 6.94
N THR A 65 -3.36 -24.40 7.27
CA THR A 65 -4.33 -25.02 6.36
C THR A 65 -5.33 -24.00 5.82
N CYS A 66 -6.13 -24.42 4.84
CA CYS A 66 -7.23 -23.60 4.32
C CYS A 66 -8.18 -23.14 5.45
N TYR A 67 -8.47 -24.04 6.40
CA TYR A 67 -9.41 -23.76 7.48
C TYR A 67 -8.80 -22.84 8.54
N ASP A 68 -7.47 -22.88 8.75
CA ASP A 68 -6.82 -21.98 9.71
C ASP A 68 -6.99 -20.50 9.33
N CYS A 69 -7.08 -20.19 8.02
CA CYS A 69 -7.34 -18.85 7.52
C CYS A 69 -8.82 -18.55 7.35
N HIS A 70 -9.57 -19.45 6.70
CA HIS A 70 -10.96 -19.19 6.29
C HIS A 70 -12.01 -19.52 7.35
N LYS A 71 -11.66 -20.18 8.46
CA LYS A 71 -12.61 -20.45 9.54
C LYS A 71 -13.22 -19.15 10.04
N ALA A 72 -14.55 -19.14 10.09
CA ALA A 72 -15.33 -18.03 10.58
C ALA A 72 -16.21 -18.45 11.78
N GLU A 73 -16.59 -17.46 12.55
CA GLU A 73 -17.56 -17.58 13.64
C GLU A 73 -18.96 -17.17 13.16
N LYS A 74 -20.01 -17.68 13.81
CA LYS A 74 -21.40 -17.37 13.44
C LYS A 74 -21.75 -15.87 13.52
N THR A 75 -20.93 -15.11 14.25
CA THR A 75 -21.10 -13.66 14.43
C THR A 75 -20.45 -12.85 13.33
N ASP A 76 -19.63 -13.46 12.47
CA ASP A 76 -18.95 -12.74 11.40
C ASP A 76 -19.96 -12.32 10.32
N ALA A 77 -19.81 -11.11 9.80
CA ALA A 77 -20.79 -10.54 8.89
C ALA A 77 -20.89 -11.30 7.55
N ASP A 78 -19.78 -11.89 7.09
CA ASP A 78 -19.64 -12.62 5.83
C ASP A 78 -19.56 -14.15 6.00
N VAL A 79 -19.94 -14.66 7.18
CA VAL A 79 -19.94 -16.10 7.46
C VAL A 79 -20.88 -16.84 6.52
N GLN A 80 -20.42 -17.96 5.99
CA GLN A 80 -21.17 -18.87 5.14
C GLN A 80 -20.97 -20.31 5.60
N GLU A 81 -22.04 -21.11 5.51
CA GLU A 81 -21.93 -22.56 5.66
C GLU A 81 -21.49 -23.17 4.31
N HIS A 82 -20.41 -23.94 4.34
CA HIS A 82 -19.85 -24.58 3.16
C HIS A 82 -19.41 -26.01 3.50
N GLU A 83 -20.11 -27.00 2.94
CA GLU A 83 -19.80 -28.43 3.12
C GLU A 83 -19.68 -28.87 4.60
N GLY A 84 -20.53 -28.30 5.46
CA GLY A 84 -20.56 -28.57 6.91
C GLY A 84 -19.49 -27.85 7.73
N ALA A 85 -18.81 -26.84 7.16
CA ALA A 85 -17.91 -25.94 7.85
C ALA A 85 -18.40 -24.49 7.78
N LEU A 86 -18.09 -23.67 8.78
CA LEU A 86 -18.33 -22.22 8.73
C LEU A 86 -17.07 -21.53 8.23
N ILE A 87 -17.21 -20.76 7.16
CA ILE A 87 -16.10 -20.06 6.52
C ILE A 87 -16.46 -18.63 6.17
N SER A 88 -15.44 -17.77 6.09
CA SER A 88 -15.49 -16.47 5.43
C SER A 88 -14.58 -16.52 4.21
N VAL A 89 -15.06 -15.94 3.10
CA VAL A 89 -14.29 -15.92 1.85
C VAL A 89 -13.13 -14.93 1.96
N ILE A 90 -13.36 -13.80 2.64
CA ILE A 90 -12.34 -12.78 2.87
C ILE A 90 -11.58 -13.12 4.14
N VAL A 91 -10.26 -13.25 4.01
CA VAL A 91 -9.33 -13.30 5.14
C VAL A 91 -8.81 -11.87 5.33
N SER A 92 -9.12 -11.27 6.47
CA SER A 92 -8.82 -9.87 6.77
C SER A 92 -7.45 -9.72 7.46
N PRO A 93 -6.92 -8.49 7.59
CA PRO A 93 -5.76 -8.23 8.46
C PRO A 93 -5.93 -8.72 9.90
N ARG A 94 -7.17 -8.76 10.43
CA ARG A 94 -7.45 -9.30 11.78
C ARG A 94 -7.24 -10.81 11.85
N ASP A 95 -7.56 -11.53 10.77
CA ASP A 95 -7.28 -12.96 10.70
C ASP A 95 -5.78 -13.23 10.65
N CYS A 96 -5.05 -12.42 9.88
CA CYS A 96 -3.59 -12.47 9.79
C CYS A 96 -2.93 -12.16 11.13
N SER A 97 -3.46 -11.21 11.90
CA SER A 97 -2.87 -10.75 13.17
C SER A 97 -2.83 -11.82 14.27
N ARG A 98 -3.57 -12.93 14.11
CA ARG A 98 -3.48 -14.09 15.02
C ARG A 98 -2.08 -14.70 15.03
N CYS A 99 -1.36 -14.63 13.91
CA CYS A 99 0.01 -15.12 13.77
C CYS A 99 1.02 -14.01 13.47
N HIS A 100 0.60 -12.92 12.83
CA HIS A 100 1.43 -11.78 12.41
C HIS A 100 0.98 -10.47 13.08
N PRO A 101 0.98 -10.37 14.42
CA PRO A 101 0.45 -9.20 15.12
C PRO A 101 1.31 -7.95 14.93
N LYS A 102 2.63 -8.10 14.72
CA LYS A 102 3.54 -6.97 14.45
C LYS A 102 3.22 -6.34 13.10
N GLU A 103 3.23 -7.16 12.04
CA GLU A 103 3.02 -6.73 10.66
C GLU A 103 1.61 -6.13 10.48
N ALA A 104 0.59 -6.75 11.09
CA ALA A 104 -0.76 -6.23 11.06
C ALA A 104 -0.86 -4.84 11.72
N ARG A 105 -0.26 -4.66 12.91
CA ARG A 105 -0.26 -3.37 13.60
C ARG A 105 0.46 -2.28 12.79
N GLU A 106 1.67 -2.57 12.32
CA GLU A 106 2.45 -1.62 11.51
C GLU A 106 1.70 -1.22 10.24
N PHE A 107 1.06 -2.18 9.56
CA PHE A 107 0.24 -1.89 8.40
C PHE A 107 -0.94 -0.97 8.74
N GLN A 108 -1.67 -1.23 9.84
CA GLN A 108 -2.78 -0.38 10.29
C GLN A 108 -2.35 1.05 10.64
N GLU A 109 -1.13 1.24 11.13
CA GLU A 109 -0.58 2.56 11.43
C GLU A 109 -0.22 3.36 10.16
N SER A 110 0.02 2.67 9.05
CA SER A 110 0.39 3.26 7.77
C SER A 110 -0.76 3.96 7.03
N HIS A 111 -0.42 4.86 6.12
CA HIS A 111 -1.38 5.43 5.17
C HIS A 111 -1.96 4.40 4.18
N HIS A 112 -1.30 3.26 3.93
CA HIS A 112 -1.82 2.22 3.05
C HIS A 112 -3.13 1.60 3.59
N SER A 113 -3.25 1.39 4.91
CA SER A 113 -4.51 0.92 5.50
C SER A 113 -5.66 1.91 5.30
N LYS A 114 -5.33 3.20 5.17
CA LYS A 114 -6.26 4.32 5.00
C LYS A 114 -6.49 4.66 3.52
N ALA A 115 -5.95 3.89 2.57
CA ALA A 115 -5.97 4.28 1.16
C ALA A 115 -7.37 4.46 0.58
N SER A 116 -8.38 3.76 1.11
CA SER A 116 -9.79 3.91 0.68
C SER A 116 -10.45 5.20 1.19
N THR A 117 -9.92 5.85 2.24
CA THR A 117 -10.49 7.11 2.75
C THR A 117 -10.27 8.27 1.81
N PHE A 118 -9.31 8.14 0.89
CA PHE A 118 -9.15 9.01 -0.26
C PHE A 118 -10.44 9.16 -1.10
N LEU A 119 -11.25 8.10 -1.15
CA LEU A 119 -12.51 8.06 -1.89
C LEU A 119 -13.74 8.45 -1.02
N SER A 120 -13.57 8.63 0.29
CA SER A 120 -14.64 9.10 1.18
C SER A 120 -14.51 10.60 1.45
N LYS A 121 -15.63 11.32 1.48
CA LYS A 121 -15.67 12.79 1.39
C LYS A 121 -14.74 13.49 2.40
N ALA A 122 -14.02 14.49 1.89
CA ALA A 122 -13.19 15.50 2.56
C ALA A 122 -12.01 14.97 3.40
N THR A 123 -10.82 14.98 2.81
CA THR A 123 -9.59 15.14 3.59
C THR A 123 -9.10 16.59 3.47
N PRO A 124 -8.54 17.19 4.55
CA PRO A 124 -8.04 18.57 4.56
C PRO A 124 -6.96 18.88 3.50
N GLU A 125 -6.31 17.86 2.93
CA GLU A 125 -5.10 18.00 2.11
C GLU A 125 -5.36 18.13 0.59
N GLY A 126 -6.58 18.49 0.16
CA GLY A 126 -6.91 18.68 -1.25
C GLY A 126 -7.17 17.39 -2.05
N ARG A 127 -7.24 16.24 -1.39
CA ARG A 127 -7.54 14.92 -1.99
C ARG A 127 -9.01 14.75 -2.43
N ILE A 128 -9.81 15.80 -2.28
CA ILE A 128 -11.21 15.85 -2.73
C ILE A 128 -11.29 15.79 -4.25
N MET A 129 -10.29 16.32 -4.96
CA MET A 129 -10.33 16.45 -6.42
C MET A 129 -10.39 15.09 -7.12
N ASP A 130 -9.59 14.12 -6.68
CA ASP A 130 -9.56 12.78 -7.29
C ASP A 130 -10.88 12.01 -7.07
N ASN A 131 -11.54 12.23 -5.93
CA ASN A 131 -12.87 11.68 -5.67
C ASN A 131 -13.95 12.35 -6.55
N ILE A 132 -13.89 13.68 -6.69
CA ILE A 132 -14.79 14.41 -7.61
C ILE A 132 -14.58 13.90 -9.03
N LEU A 133 -13.34 13.83 -9.50
CA LEU A 133 -13.01 13.34 -10.83
C LEU A 133 -13.52 11.91 -11.03
N GLY A 134 -13.12 10.97 -10.17
CA GLY A 134 -13.46 9.56 -10.31
C GLY A 134 -14.95 9.22 -10.16
N TYR A 135 -15.69 9.86 -9.25
CA TYR A 135 -17.09 9.51 -9.00
C TYR A 135 -18.10 10.47 -9.63
N LYS A 136 -17.80 11.77 -9.69
CA LYS A 136 -18.76 12.79 -10.16
C LYS A 136 -18.58 13.09 -11.64
N VAL A 137 -17.34 13.24 -12.11
CA VAL A 137 -17.04 13.58 -13.51
C VAL A 137 -17.03 12.32 -14.38
N GLU A 138 -16.25 11.31 -14.00
CA GLU A 138 -16.08 10.06 -14.75
C GLU A 138 -17.20 9.05 -14.48
N GLY A 139 -17.70 9.04 -13.24
CA GLY A 139 -18.81 8.20 -12.80
C GLY A 139 -18.39 6.94 -12.04
N LYS A 140 -19.28 6.45 -11.16
CA LYS A 140 -19.04 5.31 -10.24
C LYS A 140 -18.43 4.08 -10.91
N ALA A 141 -18.85 3.75 -12.15
CA ALA A 141 -18.32 2.58 -12.85
C ALA A 141 -16.81 2.69 -13.11
N ALA A 142 -16.32 3.88 -13.47
CA ALA A 142 -14.88 4.16 -13.65
C ALA A 142 -14.13 4.02 -12.33
N ALA A 143 -14.65 4.62 -11.25
CA ALA A 143 -14.05 4.49 -9.91
C ALA A 143 -13.93 3.03 -9.45
N VAL A 144 -14.95 2.19 -9.67
CA VAL A 144 -14.97 0.77 -9.27
C VAL A 144 -13.92 -0.07 -10.01
N VAL A 145 -13.68 0.22 -11.29
CA VAL A 145 -12.72 -0.54 -12.12
C VAL A 145 -11.31 0.05 -12.14
N GLY A 146 -11.15 1.31 -11.77
CA GLY A 146 -9.86 2.01 -11.67
C GLY A 146 -9.43 2.25 -10.22
N CYS A 147 -9.91 3.36 -9.63
CA CYS A 147 -9.47 3.84 -8.31
C CYS A 147 -9.59 2.79 -7.21
N GLU A 148 -10.75 2.12 -7.11
CA GLU A 148 -11.02 1.15 -6.06
C GLU A 148 -10.16 -0.12 -6.16
N LYS A 149 -9.63 -0.44 -7.35
CA LYS A 149 -8.75 -1.62 -7.52
C LYS A 149 -7.40 -1.42 -6.86
N CYS A 150 -6.93 -0.17 -6.77
CA CYS A 150 -5.69 0.20 -6.08
C CYS A 150 -5.94 0.62 -4.62
N HIS A 151 -6.88 1.54 -4.39
CA HIS A 151 -7.13 2.16 -3.08
C HIS A 151 -7.99 1.30 -2.16
N GLY A 152 -8.90 0.53 -2.73
CA GLY A 152 -9.89 -0.26 -2.00
C GLY A 152 -11.18 0.50 -1.76
N SER A 153 -12.23 -0.24 -1.45
CA SER A 153 -13.54 0.27 -1.05
C SER A 153 -14.11 -0.55 0.11
N LYS A 154 -15.27 -0.16 0.61
CA LYS A 154 -15.97 -0.95 1.62
C LYS A 154 -16.64 -2.16 0.98
N ILE A 155 -16.34 -3.34 1.52
CA ILE A 155 -17.04 -4.55 1.14
C ILE A 155 -18.43 -4.57 1.75
N GLU A 156 -19.42 -4.75 0.88
CA GLU A 156 -20.81 -4.87 1.25
C GLU A 156 -21.22 -6.35 1.25
N VAL A 157 -21.99 -6.72 2.27
CA VAL A 157 -22.40 -8.09 2.52
C VAL A 157 -23.92 -8.14 2.62
N THR A 158 -24.52 -9.12 1.94
CA THR A 158 -25.96 -9.38 2.00
C THR A 158 -26.36 -9.94 3.37
N LYS A 159 -27.66 -9.92 3.69
CA LYS A 159 -28.18 -10.54 4.93
C LYS A 159 -27.83 -12.04 5.10
N GLY A 160 -27.46 -12.72 4.01
CA GLY A 160 -27.07 -14.14 4.03
C GLY A 160 -25.55 -14.38 4.03
N GLY A 161 -24.73 -13.37 4.30
CA GLY A 161 -23.26 -13.49 4.35
C GLY A 161 -22.56 -13.47 2.99
N ALA A 162 -23.31 -13.41 1.88
CA ALA A 162 -22.73 -13.33 0.55
C ALA A 162 -22.22 -11.92 0.22
N LEU A 163 -21.05 -11.82 -0.41
CA LEU A 163 -20.44 -10.56 -0.87
C LEU A 163 -21.21 -10.00 -2.09
N THR A 164 -21.38 -8.69 -2.16
CA THR A 164 -22.11 -8.08 -3.29
C THR A 164 -21.21 -7.85 -4.51
N PRO A 165 -21.72 -8.02 -5.76
CA PRO A 165 -20.96 -7.73 -6.97
C PRO A 165 -20.50 -6.27 -7.10
N ASP A 166 -21.24 -5.34 -6.49
CA ASP A 166 -20.92 -3.91 -6.51
C ASP A 166 -19.64 -3.57 -5.73
N SER A 167 -19.22 -4.43 -4.79
CA SER A 167 -18.06 -4.19 -3.92
C SER A 167 -16.99 -5.28 -4.00
N TRP A 168 -17.28 -6.43 -4.62
CA TRP A 168 -16.38 -7.56 -4.74
C TRP A 168 -16.33 -8.10 -6.19
N PRO A 169 -15.15 -8.39 -6.77
CA PRO A 169 -13.82 -8.49 -6.14
C PRO A 169 -13.10 -7.15 -5.96
N ASN A 170 -12.47 -6.99 -4.80
CA ASN A 170 -11.63 -5.84 -4.46
C ASN A 170 -10.38 -6.30 -3.70
N GLN A 171 -9.20 -5.87 -4.15
CA GLN A 171 -7.92 -6.13 -3.47
C GLN A 171 -7.13 -4.85 -3.19
N GLY A 172 -7.79 -3.70 -3.31
CA GLY A 172 -7.15 -2.42 -3.07
C GLY A 172 -6.63 -2.34 -1.64
N ILE A 173 -5.49 -1.68 -1.49
CA ILE A 173 -4.64 -1.85 -0.33
C ILE A 173 -5.31 -1.40 0.97
N GLY A 174 -6.22 -0.41 0.90
CA GLY A 174 -7.00 0.11 2.03
C GLY A 174 -8.44 -0.37 2.09
N ARG A 175 -8.79 -1.50 1.45
CA ARG A 175 -10.15 -2.09 1.48
C ARG A 175 -10.73 -2.16 2.90
N ILE A 176 -11.98 -1.78 3.10
CA ILE A 176 -12.66 -1.97 4.39
C ILE A 176 -13.37 -3.32 4.38
N ASN A 177 -12.92 -4.23 5.26
CA ASN A 177 -13.37 -5.61 5.31
C ASN A 177 -14.70 -5.77 6.08
N PRO A 178 -15.43 -6.89 5.91
CA PRO A 178 -16.68 -7.15 6.63
C PRO A 178 -16.57 -7.12 8.16
N ASP A 179 -15.39 -7.44 8.71
CA ASP A 179 -15.10 -7.40 10.15
C ASP A 179 -14.73 -5.99 10.67
N GLY A 180 -14.78 -4.98 9.78
CA GLY A 180 -14.45 -3.58 10.05
C GLY A 180 -12.95 -3.26 10.00
N SER A 181 -12.07 -4.24 9.82
CA SER A 181 -10.64 -3.97 9.66
C SER A 181 -10.33 -3.34 8.30
N ALA A 182 -9.35 -2.43 8.26
CA ALA A 182 -8.93 -1.78 7.03
C ALA A 182 -7.69 -2.48 6.47
N GLY A 183 -7.68 -2.83 5.18
CA GLY A 183 -6.51 -3.38 4.52
C GLY A 183 -6.75 -4.62 3.67
N SER A 184 -5.87 -4.82 2.70
CA SER A 184 -5.70 -6.09 1.99
C SER A 184 -4.26 -6.59 2.11
N CYS A 185 -4.02 -7.57 3.00
CA CYS A 185 -2.69 -8.18 3.16
C CYS A 185 -2.23 -9.00 1.93
N THR A 186 -3.03 -9.07 0.87
CA THR A 186 -2.66 -9.75 -0.38
C THR A 186 -2.26 -8.80 -1.49
N ALA A 187 -2.14 -7.50 -1.20
CA ALA A 187 -1.77 -6.49 -2.19
C ALA A 187 -0.33 -6.67 -2.72
N CYS A 188 0.62 -7.08 -1.87
CA CYS A 188 2.04 -7.19 -2.24
C CYS A 188 2.54 -8.64 -2.40
N HIS A 189 2.10 -9.55 -1.52
CA HIS A 189 2.37 -10.98 -1.62
C HIS A 189 1.04 -11.72 -1.81
N SER A 190 0.73 -12.01 -3.06
CA SER A 190 -0.60 -12.48 -3.44
C SER A 190 -0.95 -13.83 -2.82
N ARG A 191 -2.25 -14.00 -2.58
CA ARG A 191 -2.82 -15.32 -2.26
C ARG A 191 -2.74 -16.21 -3.52
N HIS A 192 -2.52 -17.51 -3.40
CA HIS A 192 -2.40 -18.30 -2.17
C HIS A 192 -0.96 -18.74 -1.88
N LYS A 193 0.01 -18.11 -2.54
CA LYS A 193 1.44 -18.44 -2.39
C LYS A 193 2.09 -17.65 -1.26
N PHE A 194 1.66 -16.41 -1.03
CA PHE A 194 2.16 -15.52 0.04
C PHE A 194 3.70 -15.44 0.04
N SER A 195 4.30 -15.21 -1.13
CA SER A 195 5.76 -15.24 -1.29
C SER A 195 6.39 -13.91 -0.87
N ILE A 196 7.35 -13.95 0.04
CA ILE A 196 8.17 -12.77 0.38
C ILE A 196 9.02 -12.32 -0.82
N GLY A 197 9.46 -13.26 -1.65
CA GLY A 197 10.18 -12.94 -2.88
C GLY A 197 9.33 -12.16 -3.89
N GLU A 198 8.04 -12.47 -3.99
CA GLU A 198 7.07 -11.66 -4.75
C GLU A 198 6.92 -10.26 -4.15
N ALA A 199 6.78 -10.15 -2.81
CA ALA A 199 6.66 -8.86 -2.13
C ALA A 199 7.89 -7.95 -2.32
N ARG A 200 9.08 -8.55 -2.47
CA ARG A 200 10.35 -7.82 -2.64
C ARG A 200 10.59 -7.31 -4.05
N LYS A 201 9.87 -7.83 -5.03
CA LYS A 201 10.04 -7.49 -6.45
C LYS A 201 9.23 -6.23 -6.81
N PRO A 202 9.83 -5.24 -7.49
CA PRO A 202 9.17 -4.00 -7.91
C PRO A 202 7.86 -4.20 -8.66
N GLU A 203 7.71 -5.29 -9.42
CA GLU A 203 6.53 -5.61 -10.21
C GLU A 203 5.24 -5.67 -9.36
N THR A 204 5.33 -6.08 -8.09
CA THR A 204 4.15 -6.09 -7.20
C THR A 204 3.65 -4.67 -6.91
N CYS A 205 4.58 -3.74 -6.68
CA CYS A 205 4.29 -2.32 -6.44
C CYS A 205 3.74 -1.63 -7.70
N GLY A 206 4.26 -2.03 -8.87
CA GLY A 206 3.87 -1.50 -10.18
C GLY A 206 2.43 -1.79 -10.60
N THR A 207 1.69 -2.60 -9.84
CA THR A 207 0.23 -2.74 -10.03
C THR A 207 -0.51 -1.44 -9.71
N CYS A 208 -0.02 -0.64 -8.75
CA CYS A 208 -0.67 0.59 -8.29
C CYS A 208 0.20 1.84 -8.46
N HIS A 209 1.52 1.72 -8.24
CA HIS A 209 2.45 2.85 -8.33
C HIS A 209 3.00 3.01 -9.75
N ILE A 210 2.11 3.44 -10.64
CA ILE A 210 2.29 3.49 -12.09
C ILE A 210 1.53 4.69 -12.66
N GLY A 211 1.79 5.04 -13.90
CA GLY A 211 0.93 5.94 -14.67
C GLY A 211 1.23 7.42 -14.46
N PRO A 212 0.35 8.31 -14.90
CA PRO A 212 0.69 9.71 -15.16
C PRO A 212 0.97 10.54 -13.90
N ASP A 213 0.38 10.17 -12.77
CA ASP A 213 0.42 10.96 -11.53
C ASP A 213 1.48 10.48 -10.53
N HIS A 214 1.81 9.19 -10.55
CA HIS A 214 2.87 8.64 -9.71
C HIS A 214 3.55 7.44 -10.39
N PRO A 215 4.32 7.66 -11.47
CA PRO A 215 4.97 6.61 -12.27
C PRO A 215 6.20 6.02 -11.56
N HIS A 216 6.04 5.56 -10.32
CA HIS A 216 7.18 5.14 -9.51
C HIS A 216 7.86 3.89 -10.10
N ILE A 217 7.11 2.96 -10.69
CA ILE A 217 7.70 1.78 -11.33
C ILE A 217 8.49 2.19 -12.58
N GLU A 218 7.99 3.11 -13.39
CA GLU A 218 8.68 3.60 -14.58
C GLU A 218 9.95 4.37 -14.21
N ILE A 219 9.85 5.27 -13.22
CA ILE A 219 10.99 6.00 -12.66
C ILE A 219 12.05 5.03 -12.13
N TYR A 220 11.63 4.02 -11.37
CA TYR A 220 12.54 3.01 -10.84
C TYR A 220 13.23 2.26 -11.98
N MET A 221 12.47 1.78 -12.97
CA MET A 221 12.99 0.96 -14.07
C MET A 221 13.95 1.71 -14.99
N GLU A 222 13.80 3.02 -15.17
CA GLU A 222 14.79 3.83 -15.90
C GLU A 222 16.06 4.14 -15.10
N SER A 223 15.95 4.18 -13.77
CA SER A 223 17.08 4.47 -12.89
C SER A 223 18.17 3.41 -13.01
N LYS A 224 19.41 3.74 -12.61
CA LYS A 224 20.48 2.74 -12.54
C LYS A 224 20.15 1.59 -11.59
N HIS A 225 19.31 1.82 -10.58
CA HIS A 225 18.86 0.73 -9.71
C HIS A 225 17.98 -0.27 -10.45
N GLY A 226 16.95 0.22 -11.16
CA GLY A 226 16.07 -0.63 -11.96
C GLY A 226 16.77 -1.31 -13.13
N VAL A 227 17.76 -0.66 -13.75
CA VAL A 227 18.59 -1.28 -14.79
C VAL A 227 19.39 -2.47 -14.24
N ILE A 228 20.05 -2.32 -13.08
CA ILE A 228 20.79 -3.44 -12.46
C ILE A 228 19.81 -4.56 -12.06
N TYR A 229 18.69 -4.20 -11.41
CA TYR A 229 17.62 -5.15 -11.09
C TYR A 229 17.18 -5.96 -12.30
N SER A 230 16.85 -5.30 -13.40
CA SER A 230 16.35 -5.97 -14.61
C SER A 230 17.35 -6.96 -15.21
N ASN A 231 18.65 -6.68 -15.09
CA ASN A 231 19.71 -7.53 -15.63
C ASN A 231 20.05 -8.70 -14.70
N GLU A 232 19.89 -8.53 -13.38
CA GLU A 232 20.45 -9.48 -12.40
C GLU A 232 19.38 -10.19 -11.55
N LYS A 233 18.11 -9.77 -11.58
CA LYS A 233 17.06 -10.30 -10.68
C LYS A 233 16.91 -11.82 -10.70
N GLU A 234 17.23 -12.50 -11.81
CA GLU A 234 17.12 -13.96 -11.90
C GLU A 234 18.23 -14.70 -11.14
N SER A 235 19.35 -14.04 -10.84
CA SER A 235 20.46 -14.63 -10.07
C SER A 235 20.36 -14.36 -8.56
N TRP A 236 19.49 -13.44 -8.14
CA TRP A 236 19.32 -13.06 -6.74
C TRP A 236 18.48 -14.07 -5.96
N ASN A 237 18.78 -14.20 -4.66
CA ASN A 237 18.01 -15.07 -3.78
C ASN A 237 16.88 -14.30 -3.07
N TRP A 238 15.69 -14.34 -3.66
CA TRP A 238 14.52 -13.58 -3.19
C TRP A 238 13.85 -14.15 -1.92
N ASP A 239 14.08 -15.42 -1.60
CA ASP A 239 13.34 -16.14 -0.57
C ASP A 239 14.09 -16.27 0.77
N VAL A 240 15.22 -15.55 0.94
CA VAL A 240 15.93 -15.48 2.23
C VAL A 240 15.03 -14.89 3.32
N ALA A 241 15.29 -15.25 4.58
CA ALA A 241 14.51 -14.75 5.71
C ALA A 241 14.51 -13.21 5.76
N GLY A 242 13.44 -12.62 6.30
CA GLY A 242 13.32 -11.16 6.45
C GLY A 242 14.51 -10.54 7.17
N SER A 243 14.98 -11.19 8.23
CA SER A 243 16.13 -10.80 9.06
C SER A 243 17.49 -10.99 8.40
N GLU A 244 17.55 -11.72 7.28
CA GLU A 244 18.80 -11.99 6.56
C GLU A 244 18.91 -11.17 5.26
N TRP A 245 17.86 -10.46 4.86
CA TRP A 245 17.87 -9.67 3.63
C TRP A 245 18.91 -8.55 3.68
N ASP A 246 19.96 -8.68 2.86
CA ASP A 246 21.09 -7.74 2.81
C ASP A 246 21.78 -7.80 1.43
N THR A 247 22.70 -6.88 1.19
CA THR A 247 23.50 -6.62 -0.01
C THR A 247 24.32 -7.82 -0.52
N GLN A 248 24.45 -8.89 0.27
CA GLN A 248 25.03 -10.16 -0.21
C GLN A 248 24.08 -10.97 -1.10
N TYR A 249 22.76 -10.71 -1.05
CA TYR A 249 21.74 -11.46 -1.79
C TYR A 249 21.20 -10.71 -3.01
N TYR A 250 21.52 -9.42 -3.14
CA TYR A 250 21.15 -8.55 -4.26
C TYR A 250 22.17 -7.43 -4.42
N ARG A 251 22.39 -6.97 -5.65
CA ARG A 251 23.33 -5.87 -5.93
C ARG A 251 22.68 -4.49 -5.88
N SER A 252 21.39 -4.39 -6.16
CA SER A 252 20.69 -3.11 -6.28
C SER A 252 19.36 -3.11 -5.54
N PRO A 253 18.98 -2.02 -4.85
CA PRO A 253 17.76 -1.99 -4.06
C PRO A 253 16.51 -2.08 -4.94
N THR A 254 15.43 -2.62 -4.36
CA THR A 254 14.08 -2.57 -4.91
C THR A 254 13.20 -1.61 -4.09
N CYS A 255 11.95 -1.42 -4.53
CA CYS A 255 10.93 -0.68 -3.78
C CYS A 255 10.86 -1.16 -2.31
N ALA A 256 10.80 -2.48 -2.11
CA ALA A 256 10.75 -3.08 -0.79
C ALA A 256 12.03 -2.82 0.00
N THR A 257 13.23 -2.95 -0.60
CA THR A 257 14.50 -2.65 0.08
C THR A 257 14.52 -1.23 0.66
N CYS A 258 14.10 -0.24 -0.13
CA CYS A 258 14.08 1.15 0.32
C CYS A 258 12.98 1.41 1.36
N HIS A 259 11.77 0.89 1.16
CA HIS A 259 10.60 1.34 1.91
C HIS A 259 10.11 0.40 3.03
N MET A 260 10.50 -0.88 3.03
CA MET A 260 9.86 -1.89 3.91
C MET A 260 10.85 -2.90 4.50
N SER A 261 11.75 -3.48 3.71
CA SER A 261 12.69 -4.52 4.15
C SER A 261 13.71 -3.97 5.13
N GLY A 262 14.17 -4.82 6.04
CA GLY A 262 15.35 -4.52 6.83
C GLY A 262 16.63 -4.58 5.99
N ILE A 263 17.65 -3.82 6.39
CA ILE A 263 18.98 -3.78 5.77
C ILE A 263 19.97 -3.10 6.73
N GLY A 264 21.10 -3.75 7.01
CA GLY A 264 22.07 -3.25 8.00
C GLY A 264 21.40 -2.99 9.35
N GLU A 265 21.46 -1.75 9.84
CA GLU A 265 20.84 -1.33 11.10
C GLU A 265 19.34 -1.03 11.02
N VAL A 266 18.74 -1.06 9.82
CA VAL A 266 17.33 -0.70 9.62
C VAL A 266 16.46 -1.94 9.76
N GLU A 267 15.48 -1.91 10.64
CA GLU A 267 14.50 -3.00 10.79
C GLU A 267 13.46 -3.01 9.65
N SER A 268 12.92 -4.21 9.39
CA SER A 268 11.76 -4.37 8.51
C SER A 268 10.50 -3.80 9.14
N THR A 269 9.64 -3.20 8.33
CA THR A 269 8.34 -2.68 8.76
C THR A 269 7.27 -2.82 7.66
N HIS A 270 6.02 -2.98 8.06
CA HIS A 270 4.85 -2.82 7.18
C HIS A 270 4.29 -1.39 7.19
N ASN A 271 4.90 -0.47 7.96
CA ASN A 271 4.54 0.94 7.95
C ASN A 271 5.44 1.72 6.97
N VAL A 272 4.95 1.90 5.74
CA VAL A 272 5.66 2.58 4.65
C VAL A 272 5.92 4.07 4.89
N ASP A 273 5.30 4.67 5.92
CA ASP A 273 5.51 6.09 6.24
C ASP A 273 6.82 6.37 6.96
N LEU A 274 7.41 5.37 7.62
CA LEU A 274 8.56 5.52 8.52
C LEU A 274 9.90 5.84 7.82
N ARG A 275 9.88 6.02 6.50
CA ARG A 275 11.09 6.35 5.71
C ARG A 275 10.84 7.50 4.72
N LEU A 276 9.72 8.20 4.85
CA LEU A 276 9.34 9.29 3.94
C LEU A 276 9.60 10.66 4.59
N SER A 277 10.33 11.54 3.89
CA SER A 277 10.61 12.89 4.39
C SER A 277 9.70 13.97 3.82
N TRP A 278 9.18 13.78 2.61
CA TRP A 278 8.34 14.77 1.92
C TRP A 278 6.97 14.20 1.55
N TYR A 279 5.96 15.06 1.46
CA TYR A 279 4.68 14.76 0.82
C TYR A 279 4.76 15.01 -0.69
N LEU A 280 5.32 14.06 -1.44
CA LEU A 280 5.49 14.22 -2.89
C LEU A 280 4.16 14.22 -3.66
N ALA A 281 3.11 13.59 -3.14
CA ALA A 281 1.79 13.53 -3.78
C ALA A 281 0.89 14.76 -3.53
N LYS A 282 1.23 15.63 -2.56
CA LYS A 282 0.45 16.85 -2.31
C LYS A 282 0.68 17.88 -3.43
N PRO A 283 -0.29 18.79 -3.69
CA PRO A 283 -0.12 19.89 -4.62
C PRO A 283 1.14 20.73 -4.36
N ARG A 284 1.30 21.17 -3.11
CA ARG A 284 2.54 21.73 -2.58
C ARG A 284 3.26 20.68 -1.75
N SER A 285 4.55 20.48 -1.98
CA SER A 285 5.30 19.50 -1.19
C SER A 285 5.73 20.11 0.15
N GLU A 286 5.40 19.41 1.22
CA GLU A 286 5.70 19.80 2.61
C GLU A 286 6.47 18.69 3.31
N PRO A 287 7.32 19.03 4.29
CA PRO A 287 7.93 18.01 5.12
C PRO A 287 6.84 17.24 5.88
N ARG A 288 7.10 15.96 6.15
CA ARG A 288 6.25 15.14 7.03
C ARG A 288 6.54 15.44 8.50
N ASP A 289 5.61 15.12 9.40
CA ASP A 289 5.75 15.44 10.83
C ASP A 289 7.04 14.90 11.47
N ASN A 290 7.51 13.71 11.05
CA ASN A 290 8.75 13.07 11.52
C ASN A 290 9.82 12.98 10.41
N TRP A 291 9.89 13.99 9.53
CA TRP A 291 10.72 13.90 8.33
C TRP A 291 12.22 13.76 8.62
N GLU A 292 12.74 14.34 9.70
CA GLU A 292 14.16 14.20 10.06
C GLU A 292 14.51 12.74 10.38
N GLU A 293 13.77 12.11 11.30
CA GLU A 293 13.98 10.70 11.69
C GLU A 293 13.77 9.75 10.51
N ASN A 294 12.72 10.00 9.71
CA ASN A 294 12.45 9.22 8.52
C ASN A 294 13.58 9.36 7.48
N ARG A 295 14.14 10.55 7.34
CA ARG A 295 15.28 10.81 6.44
C ARG A 295 16.53 10.13 6.94
N GLU A 296 16.84 10.21 8.22
CA GLU A 296 17.98 9.51 8.82
C GLU A 296 17.85 8.00 8.59
N THR A 297 16.66 7.43 8.79
CA THR A 297 16.39 6.02 8.52
C THR A 297 16.61 5.67 7.04
N MET A 298 16.11 6.47 6.11
CA MET A 298 16.37 6.25 4.68
C MET A 298 17.84 6.43 4.29
N GLN A 299 18.55 7.40 4.89
CA GLN A 299 19.98 7.57 4.67
C GLN A 299 20.78 6.35 5.12
N LYS A 300 20.42 5.71 6.24
CA LYS A 300 21.02 4.43 6.67
C LYS A 300 20.85 3.34 5.61
N VAL A 301 19.69 3.27 4.94
CA VAL A 301 19.51 2.36 3.79
C VAL A 301 20.55 2.65 2.70
N CYS A 302 20.68 3.92 2.28
CA CYS A 302 21.64 4.31 1.24
C CYS A 302 23.10 3.99 1.60
N LEU A 303 23.47 4.15 2.88
CA LEU A 303 24.84 3.98 3.38
C LEU A 303 25.35 2.53 3.35
N ASN A 304 24.47 1.55 3.11
CA ASN A 304 24.91 0.18 2.85
C ASN A 304 25.63 0.03 1.49
N CYS A 305 25.44 0.98 0.56
CA CYS A 305 26.04 0.92 -0.79
C CYS A 305 26.77 2.21 -1.21
N HIS A 306 26.44 3.36 -0.62
CA HIS A 306 26.94 4.68 -1.03
C HIS A 306 27.72 5.37 0.08
N SER A 307 28.68 6.21 -0.30
CA SER A 307 29.43 7.03 0.66
C SER A 307 28.55 8.16 1.23
N ILE A 308 28.86 8.58 2.45
CA ILE A 308 28.13 9.66 3.14
C ILE A 308 28.09 10.97 2.33
N ASN A 309 29.15 11.30 1.60
CA ASN A 309 29.20 12.51 0.78
C ASN A 309 28.24 12.43 -0.41
N TRP A 310 28.14 11.25 -1.04
CA TRP A 310 27.17 11.02 -2.11
C TRP A 310 25.74 11.17 -1.58
N VAL A 311 25.43 10.55 -0.45
CA VAL A 311 24.10 10.62 0.19
C VAL A 311 23.72 12.06 0.55
N LYS A 312 24.63 12.81 1.18
CA LYS A 312 24.41 14.23 1.49
C LYS A 312 24.15 15.08 0.25
N GLY A 313 24.92 14.85 -0.82
CA GLY A 313 24.74 15.53 -2.10
C GLY A 313 23.38 15.24 -2.73
N PHE A 314 22.97 13.97 -2.72
CA PHE A 314 21.67 13.53 -3.24
C PHE A 314 20.51 14.23 -2.52
N TYR A 315 20.48 14.22 -1.19
CA TYR A 315 19.40 14.86 -0.44
C TYR A 315 19.39 16.38 -0.59
N LYS A 316 20.57 17.04 -0.63
CA LYS A 316 20.63 18.48 -0.86
C LYS A 316 20.00 18.86 -2.22
N GLN A 317 20.37 18.14 -3.28
CA GLN A 317 19.80 18.38 -4.61
C GLN A 317 18.29 18.13 -4.65
N GLY A 318 17.80 17.12 -3.92
CA GLY A 318 16.37 16.85 -3.81
C GLY A 318 15.60 17.96 -3.10
N ASP A 319 16.14 18.47 -2.00
CA ASP A 319 15.55 19.61 -1.29
C ASP A 319 15.55 20.89 -2.16
N ASP A 320 16.62 21.12 -2.93
CA ASP A 320 16.67 22.22 -3.89
C ASP A 320 15.60 22.06 -4.99
N ALA A 321 15.37 20.83 -5.48
CA ALA A 321 14.33 20.54 -6.47
C ALA A 321 12.91 20.71 -5.91
N ILE A 322 12.66 20.31 -4.66
CA ILE A 322 11.40 20.58 -3.95
C ILE A 322 11.14 22.08 -3.86
N ARG A 323 12.15 22.85 -3.44
CA ARG A 323 12.04 24.31 -3.32
C ARG A 323 11.77 24.95 -4.67
N LEU A 324 12.49 24.54 -5.72
CA LEU A 324 12.26 25.00 -7.09
C LEU A 324 10.82 24.75 -7.54
N TYR A 325 10.30 23.53 -7.35
CA TYR A 325 8.92 23.19 -7.69
C TYR A 325 7.92 24.09 -6.94
N ASN A 326 8.04 24.15 -5.61
CA ASN A 326 7.10 24.89 -4.77
C ASN A 326 7.09 26.38 -5.14
N GLU A 327 8.25 27.03 -5.14
CA GLU A 327 8.35 28.49 -5.21
C GLU A 327 8.21 29.03 -6.64
N LYS A 328 8.73 28.33 -7.65
CA LYS A 328 8.74 28.83 -9.04
C LYS A 328 7.50 28.40 -9.84
N PHE A 329 7.00 27.20 -9.58
CA PHE A 329 5.99 26.56 -10.41
C PHE A 329 4.62 26.54 -9.71
N TYR A 330 4.53 25.96 -8.52
CA TYR A 330 3.24 25.77 -7.85
C TYR A 330 2.67 27.06 -7.24
N ASP A 331 3.41 27.72 -6.35
CA ASP A 331 2.92 28.84 -5.53
C ASP A 331 2.36 30.01 -6.38
N PRO A 332 3.02 30.46 -7.47
CA PRO A 332 2.51 31.56 -8.28
C PRO A 332 1.21 31.25 -9.01
N ILE A 333 1.08 30.04 -9.59
CA ILE A 333 -0.12 29.66 -10.34
C ILE A 333 -1.29 29.39 -9.38
N LYS A 334 -1.02 28.74 -8.24
CA LYS A 334 -2.04 28.54 -7.20
C LYS A 334 -2.62 29.87 -6.72
N ALA A 335 -1.78 30.90 -6.53
CA ALA A 335 -2.24 32.23 -6.13
C ALA A 335 -3.15 32.87 -7.18
N GLU A 336 -2.89 32.67 -8.48
CA GLU A 336 -3.80 33.15 -9.54
C GLU A 336 -5.10 32.36 -9.58
N MET A 337 -5.06 31.03 -9.47
CA MET A 337 -6.26 30.19 -9.39
C MET A 337 -7.16 30.60 -8.21
N ASP A 338 -6.58 30.89 -7.05
CA ASP A 338 -7.32 31.35 -5.87
C ASP A 338 -8.03 32.68 -6.13
N LYS A 339 -7.34 33.64 -6.74
CA LYS A 339 -7.94 34.94 -7.11
C LYS A 339 -9.10 34.77 -8.08
N LEU A 340 -8.99 33.85 -9.06
CA LEU A 340 -10.08 33.62 -10.01
C LEU A 340 -11.35 33.10 -9.31
N TYR A 341 -11.21 32.21 -8.31
CA TYR A 341 -12.36 31.81 -7.49
C TYR A 341 -12.87 32.94 -6.58
N GLU A 342 -11.98 33.73 -5.97
CA GLU A 342 -12.35 34.86 -5.12
C GLU A 342 -13.12 35.95 -5.88
N GLU A 343 -12.72 36.21 -7.12
CA GLU A 343 -13.35 37.16 -8.04
C GLU A 343 -14.63 36.58 -8.69
N GLY A 344 -14.91 35.29 -8.51
CA GLY A 344 -16.06 34.61 -9.11
C GLY A 344 -15.95 34.39 -10.62
N LEU A 345 -14.73 34.46 -11.17
CA LEU A 345 -14.44 34.16 -12.57
C LEU A 345 -14.41 32.65 -12.85
N LEU A 346 -14.12 31.84 -11.83
CA LEU A 346 -14.34 30.40 -11.85
C LEU A 346 -15.57 30.05 -11.02
N THR A 347 -16.29 29.01 -11.42
CA THR A 347 -17.47 28.55 -10.68
C THR A 347 -17.06 27.82 -9.39
N LYS A 348 -18.04 27.51 -8.54
CA LYS A 348 -17.79 26.69 -7.33
C LYS A 348 -17.79 25.19 -7.65
N GLU A 349 -18.35 24.81 -8.79
CA GLU A 349 -18.26 23.45 -9.28
C GLU A 349 -16.78 23.15 -9.59
N LYS A 350 -16.41 21.87 -9.57
CA LYS A 350 -15.03 21.47 -9.81
C LYS A 350 -14.98 20.59 -11.03
N PHE A 351 -13.97 20.82 -11.86
CA PHE A 351 -13.79 20.18 -13.15
C PHE A 351 -14.94 20.45 -14.12
N ASP A 352 -15.52 21.64 -14.07
CA ASP A 352 -16.47 22.13 -15.08
C ASP A 352 -15.80 23.09 -16.08
N GLU A 353 -14.58 23.54 -15.80
CA GLU A 353 -13.83 24.48 -16.63
C GLU A 353 -12.47 23.92 -17.05
N GLU A 354 -12.05 24.15 -18.31
CA GLU A 354 -10.80 23.62 -18.89
C GLU A 354 -9.56 24.00 -18.05
N LEU A 355 -9.53 25.24 -17.55
CA LEU A 355 -8.44 25.74 -16.71
C LEU A 355 -8.22 24.89 -15.46
N GLU A 356 -9.28 24.31 -14.88
CA GLU A 356 -9.18 23.46 -13.69
C GLU A 356 -8.53 22.12 -14.01
N PHE A 357 -8.81 21.53 -15.18
CA PHE A 357 -8.13 20.32 -15.66
C PHE A 357 -6.65 20.59 -15.92
N THR A 358 -6.32 21.66 -16.64
CA THR A 358 -4.93 22.03 -16.90
C THR A 358 -4.17 22.28 -15.61
N PHE A 359 -4.77 23.00 -14.65
CA PHE A 359 -4.14 23.25 -13.36
C PHE A 359 -4.00 21.96 -12.54
N PHE A 360 -4.98 21.07 -12.58
CA PHE A 360 -4.91 19.77 -11.92
C PHE A 360 -3.74 18.96 -12.47
N GLU A 361 -3.67 18.72 -13.78
CA GLU A 361 -2.58 17.94 -14.41
C GLU A 361 -1.20 18.55 -14.15
N TYR A 362 -1.11 19.88 -14.13
CA TYR A 362 0.11 20.62 -13.84
C TYR A 362 0.76 20.23 -12.51
N TRP A 363 0.01 20.24 -11.41
CA TRP A 363 0.57 19.84 -10.11
C TRP A 363 0.49 18.32 -9.88
N HIS A 364 -0.59 17.68 -10.34
CA HIS A 364 -0.94 16.29 -10.07
C HIS A 364 -0.10 15.33 -10.90
N HIS A 365 0.14 15.63 -12.18
CA HIS A 365 0.98 14.80 -13.05
C HIS A 365 2.41 15.31 -13.07
N GLU A 366 2.63 16.48 -13.67
CA GLU A 366 3.99 16.98 -13.96
C GLU A 366 4.74 17.31 -12.67
N GLY A 367 4.06 17.97 -11.73
CA GLY A 367 4.61 18.26 -10.41
C GLY A 367 5.05 17.00 -9.68
N ARG A 368 4.15 16.01 -9.55
CA ARG A 368 4.48 14.75 -8.88
C ARG A 368 5.62 14.02 -9.59
N ARG A 369 5.61 13.95 -10.92
CA ARG A 369 6.68 13.35 -11.74
C ARG A 369 8.02 14.03 -11.53
N ALA A 370 8.09 15.37 -11.54
CA ALA A 370 9.32 16.11 -11.31
C ALA A 370 9.96 15.77 -9.95
N ARG A 371 9.14 15.74 -8.89
CA ARG A 371 9.62 15.46 -7.53
C ARG A 371 9.97 13.99 -7.33
N ALA A 372 9.10 13.08 -7.74
CA ALA A 372 9.31 11.64 -7.63
C ALA A 372 10.48 11.16 -8.49
N GLY A 373 10.61 11.70 -9.71
CA GLY A 373 11.70 11.44 -10.64
C GLY A 373 13.06 11.69 -9.99
N PHE A 374 13.21 12.83 -9.30
CA PHE A 374 14.45 13.09 -8.56
C PHE A 374 14.70 12.06 -7.44
N PHE A 375 13.73 11.87 -6.52
CA PHE A 375 13.93 11.05 -5.32
C PHE A 375 14.13 9.56 -5.59
N MET A 376 13.78 9.08 -6.79
CA MET A 376 14.02 7.71 -7.23
C MET A 376 15.04 7.62 -8.39
N MET A 377 15.77 8.72 -8.66
CA MET A 377 16.84 8.81 -9.66
C MET A 377 16.42 8.48 -11.11
N GLY A 378 15.18 8.80 -11.46
CA GLY A 378 14.75 8.88 -12.85
C GLY A 378 14.97 10.28 -13.40
N ALA A 379 16.03 10.44 -14.18
CA ALA A 379 16.43 11.73 -14.75
C ALA A 379 15.44 12.23 -15.81
N ASP A 380 14.83 11.32 -16.59
CA ASP A 380 13.88 11.69 -17.63
C ASP A 380 12.56 12.14 -17.01
N TYR A 381 12.11 11.44 -15.96
CA TYR A 381 10.94 11.85 -15.19
C TYR A 381 11.12 13.14 -14.42
N ALA A 382 12.32 13.41 -13.90
CA ALA A 382 12.61 14.68 -13.27
C ALA A 382 12.58 15.83 -14.30
N GLN A 383 13.18 15.61 -15.48
CA GLN A 383 13.37 16.64 -16.49
C GLN A 383 12.24 16.70 -17.52
N TRP A 384 12.17 15.73 -18.43
CA TRP A 384 11.33 15.81 -19.63
C TRP A 384 9.86 15.53 -19.36
N HIS A 385 9.53 14.65 -18.42
CA HIS A 385 8.15 14.44 -17.96
C HIS A 385 7.79 15.27 -16.71
N GLY A 386 8.74 16.05 -16.19
CA GLY A 386 8.61 16.84 -14.97
C GLY A 386 8.81 18.33 -15.25
N PHE A 387 9.99 18.86 -14.92
CA PHE A 387 10.27 20.30 -15.00
C PHE A 387 10.10 20.93 -16.39
N TYR A 388 10.32 20.18 -17.46
CA TYR A 388 10.08 20.66 -18.83
C TYR A 388 8.59 20.85 -19.09
N GLU A 389 7.75 19.85 -18.76
CA GLU A 389 6.30 19.96 -18.92
C GLU A 389 5.75 21.07 -18.01
N LEU A 390 6.23 21.17 -16.76
CA LEU A 390 5.90 22.29 -15.86
C LEU A 390 6.28 23.65 -16.46
N ALA A 391 7.40 23.77 -17.18
CA ALA A 391 7.76 25.03 -17.81
C ALA A 391 6.84 25.37 -18.99
N ARG A 392 6.48 24.37 -19.80
CA ARG A 392 5.59 24.53 -20.95
C ARG A 392 4.16 24.84 -20.51
N ASN A 393 3.61 24.03 -19.62
CA ASN A 393 2.21 24.10 -19.22
C ASN A 393 1.94 25.28 -18.28
N LYS A 394 2.99 25.84 -17.64
CA LYS A 394 2.89 27.15 -16.99
C LYS A 394 2.51 28.26 -17.97
N LEU A 395 3.09 28.30 -19.17
CA LEU A 395 2.76 29.31 -20.18
C LEU A 395 1.31 29.15 -20.65
N GLU A 396 0.85 27.92 -20.77
CA GLU A 396 -0.54 27.63 -21.13
C GLU A 396 -1.52 28.08 -20.05
N LEU A 397 -1.22 27.81 -18.79
CA LEU A 397 -2.01 28.29 -17.66
C LEU A 397 -2.06 29.82 -17.61
N GLU A 398 -0.92 30.49 -17.78
CA GLU A 398 -0.85 31.95 -17.84
C GLU A 398 -1.69 32.53 -18.99
N ARG A 399 -1.73 31.86 -20.15
CA ARG A 399 -2.57 32.24 -21.30
C ARG A 399 -4.06 32.08 -20.97
N LEU A 400 -4.48 30.92 -20.46
CA LEU A 400 -5.87 30.63 -20.11
C LEU A 400 -6.39 31.57 -19.01
N ILE A 401 -5.59 31.83 -17.98
CA ILE A 401 -5.91 32.79 -16.91
C ILE A 401 -6.13 34.19 -17.49
N LYS A 402 -5.29 34.61 -18.44
CA LYS A 402 -5.41 35.92 -19.09
C LYS A 402 -6.70 36.01 -19.91
N GLU A 403 -7.01 34.99 -20.71
CA GLU A 403 -8.23 34.94 -21.53
C GLU A 403 -9.48 35.01 -20.67
N LEU A 404 -9.55 34.21 -19.60
CA LEU A 404 -10.68 34.22 -18.66
C LEU A 404 -10.90 35.61 -18.02
N ARG A 405 -9.81 36.30 -17.66
CA ARG A 405 -9.86 37.66 -17.12
C ARG A 405 -10.27 38.72 -18.16
N GLU A 406 -10.02 38.49 -19.45
CA GLU A 406 -10.45 39.37 -20.52
C GLU A 406 -11.94 39.20 -20.83
N GLU A 407 -12.44 37.96 -20.82
CA GLU A 407 -13.85 37.63 -21.03
C GLU A 407 -14.75 38.11 -19.88
N GLY A 408 -14.32 37.95 -18.63
CA GLY A 408 -15.08 38.37 -17.44
C GLY A 408 -15.12 39.89 -17.16
N ARG A 409 -14.53 40.72 -18.03
CA ARG A 409 -14.56 42.20 -17.93
C ARG A 409 -15.74 42.85 -18.65
N HIS A 410 -16.59 42.05 -19.28
CA HIS A 410 -17.85 42.45 -19.92
C HIS A 410 -19.04 42.07 -19.05
#